data_AF-A0A6L5FBC6-F1
#
_entry.id   AF-A0A6L5FBC6-F1
#
_cell.length_a   1.000
_cell.length_b   1.000
_cell.length_c   1.000
_cell.angle_alpha   90.00
_cell.angle_beta   90.00
_cell.angle_gamma   90.00
#
_symmetry.space_group_name_H-M   'P 1'
#
loop_
_entity.id
_entity.type
_entity.pdbx_description
1 polymer ?
#
loop_
_entity_poly.entity_id
_entity_poly.type
_entity_poly.pdbx_seq_one_letter_code
_entity_poly.pdbx_strand_id
1 'polypeptide(L)' 'VLMVGDRIETDVAMGESAGMATCLVLSGATDRADLAASDLTPNHVIDGVEGLLSNRPN' A
#
# COMPACT_ATOMS: atom_id res chain seq x y z
N VAL A 1 3.33 12.34 -5.70
CA VAL A 1 2.89 12.13 -4.29
C VAL A 1 2.47 10.66 -4.16
N LEU A 2 2.58 10.06 -2.98
CA LEU A 2 2.30 8.64 -2.71
C LEU A 2 1.27 8.54 -1.58
N MET A 3 0.19 7.80 -1.79
CA MET A 3 -0.75 7.44 -0.73
C MET A 3 -0.23 6.18 -0.03
N VAL A 4 -0.02 6.24 1.27
CA VAL A 4 0.44 5.12 2.09
C VAL A 4 -0.65 4.81 3.11
N GLY A 5 -1.07 3.55 3.20
CA GLY A 5 -2.10 3.13 4.14
C GLY A 5 -2.12 1.62 4.32
N ASP A 6 -2.96 1.16 5.24
CA ASP A 6 -3.05 -0.24 5.66
C ASP A 6 -4.35 -0.90 5.25
N ARG A 7 -5.30 -0.16 4.66
CA ARG A 7 -6.59 -0.70 4.23
C ARG A 7 -6.78 -0.56 2.72
N ILE A 8 -6.89 -1.70 2.04
CA ILE A 8 -7.00 -1.76 0.57
C ILE A 8 -8.27 -1.08 0.04
N GLU A 9 -9.41 -1.28 0.69
CA GLU A 9 -10.70 -0.75 0.23
C GLU A 9 -10.85 0.77 0.42
N THR A 10 -10.00 1.39 1.25
CA THR A 10 -10.05 2.84 1.51
C THR A 10 -8.83 3.56 1.00
N ASP A 11 -7.64 3.19 1.48
CA ASP A 11 -6.44 3.97 1.23
C ASP A 11 -5.95 3.77 -0.21
N VAL A 12 -5.95 2.53 -0.67
CA VAL A 12 -5.57 2.19 -2.05
C VAL A 12 -6.63 2.69 -3.02
N ALA A 13 -7.92 2.44 -2.75
CA ALA A 13 -9.02 2.94 -3.57
C ALA A 13 -9.03 4.47 -3.68
N MET A 14 -8.79 5.18 -2.57
CA MET A 14 -8.71 6.64 -2.56
C MET A 14 -7.52 7.12 -3.39
N GLY A 15 -6.34 6.55 -3.16
CA GLY A 15 -5.13 6.92 -3.89
C GLY A 15 -5.28 6.72 -5.40
N GLU A 16 -5.86 5.59 -5.82
CA GLU A 16 -6.15 5.31 -7.23
C GLU A 16 -7.15 6.32 -7.82
N SER A 17 -8.26 6.60 -7.13
CA SER A 17 -9.27 7.57 -7.59
C SER A 17 -8.73 9.00 -7.70
N ALA A 18 -7.72 9.34 -6.88
CA ALA A 18 -7.04 10.62 -6.89
C ALA A 18 -5.89 10.69 -7.92
N GLY A 19 -5.62 9.61 -8.68
CA GLY A 19 -4.51 9.54 -9.62
C GLY A 19 -3.14 9.52 -8.94
N MET A 20 -3.08 9.08 -7.68
CA MET A 20 -1.84 8.97 -6.90
C MET A 20 -1.28 7.54 -7.00
N ALA A 21 0.04 7.41 -6.89
CA ALA A 21 0.61 6.10 -6.60
C ALA A 21 0.18 5.65 -5.19
N THR A 22 0.10 4.33 -4.95
CA THR A 22 -0.34 3.72 -3.69
C THR A 22 0.70 2.75 -3.13
N CYS A 23 0.83 2.72 -1.81
CA CYS A 23 1.64 1.76 -1.07
C CYS A 23 0.80 1.16 0.06
N LEU A 24 0.56 -0.14 0.02
CA LEU A 24 -0.15 -0.89 1.05
C LEU A 24 0.84 -1.43 2.10
N VAL A 25 0.58 -1.16 3.37
CA VAL A 25 1.35 -1.67 4.49
C VAL A 25 0.59 -2.80 5.19
N LEU A 26 1.20 -3.98 5.28
CA LEU A 26 0.56 -5.21 5.80
C LEU A 26 0.63 -5.37 7.33
N SER A 27 1.10 -4.33 8.04
CA SER A 27 1.14 -4.33 9.50
C SER A 27 -0.19 -3.92 10.15
N GLY A 28 -1.22 -3.60 9.36
CA GLY A 28 -2.50 -3.05 9.83
C GLY A 28 -3.72 -3.86 9.40
N ALA A 29 -4.74 -3.18 8.86
CA ALA A 29 -6.07 -3.73 8.65
C ALA A 29 -6.20 -4.76 7.51
N THR A 30 -5.41 -4.64 6.44
CA THR A 30 -5.41 -5.57 5.32
C THR A 30 -4.27 -6.57 5.46
N ASP A 31 -4.61 -7.86 5.39
CA ASP A 31 -3.63 -8.93 5.31
C ASP A 31 -3.38 -9.42 3.86
N ARG A 32 -2.54 -10.45 3.71
CA ARG A 32 -2.21 -11.00 2.38
C ARG A 32 -3.37 -11.73 1.71
N ALA A 33 -4.28 -12.31 2.48
CA ALA A 33 -5.47 -12.98 1.95
C ALA A 33 -6.49 -11.95 1.45
N ASP A 34 -6.69 -10.88 2.21
CA ASP A 34 -7.51 -9.73 1.81
C ASP A 34 -6.99 -9.10 0.51
N LEU A 35 -5.67 -8.85 0.43
CA LEU A 35 -5.02 -8.35 -0.79
C LEU A 35 -5.22 -9.30 -1.97
N ALA A 36 -5.08 -10.61 -1.77
CA ALA A 36 -5.25 -11.60 -2.83
C ALA A 36 -6.70 -11.73 -3.31
N ALA A 37 -7.67 -11.40 -2.46
CA ALA A 37 -9.10 -11.41 -2.78
C ALA A 37 -9.60 -10.09 -3.39
N SER A 38 -8.79 -9.03 -3.37
CA SER A 38 -9.16 -7.71 -3.87
C SER A 38 -8.94 -7.57 -5.38
N ASP A 39 -9.82 -6.83 -6.04
CA ASP A 39 -9.62 -6.39 -7.43
C ASP A 39 -8.69 -5.16 -7.53
N LEU A 40 -8.36 -4.52 -6.40
CA LEU A 40 -7.47 -3.37 -6.35
C LEU A 40 -6.01 -3.82 -6.33
N THR A 41 -5.17 -3.14 -7.10
CA THR A 41 -3.74 -3.47 -7.21
C THR A 41 -2.89 -2.29 -6.72
N PRO A 42 -2.37 -2.33 -5.48
CA PRO A 42 -1.45 -1.30 -4.99
C PRO A 42 -0.17 -1.26 -5.83
N ASN A 43 0.44 -0.08 -6.01
CA ASN A 43 1.72 -0.01 -6.74
C ASN A 43 2.88 -0.64 -5.94
N HIS A 44 2.80 -0.56 -4.61
CA HIS A 44 3.77 -1.14 -3.69
C HIS A 44 3.06 -1.85 -2.54
N VAL A 45 3.67 -2.94 -2.06
CA VAL A 45 3.23 -3.66 -0.87
C VAL A 45 4.46 -3.86 0.02
N ILE A 46 4.37 -3.43 1.27
CA ILE A 46 5.43 -3.54 2.27
C ILE A 46 4.88 -4.14 3.56
N ASP A 47 5.72 -4.85 4.31
CA ASP A 47 5.26 -5.50 5.55
C ASP A 47 5.06 -4.52 6.71
N GLY A 48 5.79 -3.40 6.73
CA GLY A 48 5.72 -2.36 7.75
C GLY A 48 6.23 -1.03 7.21
N VAL A 49 5.96 0.07 7.92
CA VAL A 49 6.31 1.44 7.50
C VAL A 49 7.82 1.66 7.33
N GLU A 50 8.64 0.86 8.02
CA GLU A 50 10.09 0.81 7.87
C GLU A 50 10.52 0.47 6.44
N GLY A 51 9.69 -0.20 5.65
CA GLY A 51 9.95 -0.47 4.24
C GLY A 51 10.14 0.80 3.40
N LEU A 52 9.58 1.93 3.85
CA LEU A 52 9.77 3.25 3.22
C LEU A 52 11.18 3.82 3.40
N LEU A 53 11.93 3.33 4.39
CA LEU A 53 13.24 3.87 4.76
C LEU A 53 14.39 3.29 3.94
N SER A 54 14.08 2.59 2.83
CA SER A 54 15.08 2.02 1.93
C SER A 54 15.90 3.11 1.23
N ASN A 55 16.87 3.68 1.95
CA ASN A 55 17.99 4.39 1.35
C ASN A 55 18.92 3.31 0.77
N ARG A 56 19.07 3.26 -0.55
CA ARG A 56 20.16 2.49 -1.18
C ARG A 56 21.41 3.36 -1.17
N PRO A 57 22.35 3.22 -0.22
CA PRO A 57 23.68 3.76 -0.45
C PRO A 57 24.30 2.98 -1.61
N ASN A 58 24.64 3.70 -2.68
CA ASN A 58 25.68 3.26 -3.61
C ASN A 58 27.04 3.37 -2.92
#